data_AF-A0A9D6FSQ0-F1
#
_entry.id   AF-A0A9D6FSQ0-F1
#
_cell.length_a   1.000
_cell.length_b   1.000
_cell.length_c   1.000
_cell.angle_alpha   90.00
_cell.angle_beta   90.00
_cell.angle_gamma   90.00
#
_symmetry.space_group_name_H-M   'P 1'
#
loop_
_entity.id
_entity.type
_entity.pdbx_description
1 polymer ?
#
loop_
_entity_poly.entity_id
_entity_poly.type
_entity_poly.pdbx_seq_one_letter_code
_entity_poly.pdbx_strand_id
1 'polypeptide(L)'
;MLGAWKFLTSAKLAVFLGGSILAAGLAGTLLGGGVAATRVYRAPWFLLLLGAFGVNLLACSIQRARFLRPPTAGSFVSHVGALLILAGAAIGGLWGAAGNSPLPMPEETPLDRIASDDGKSEHVLPFQIVIEKFSLDLYPPRLWVLDRGQEESHVVRPGLSVRSGEFELTAEAVTEGPVVRLRIRGRGKDRIATLLLGDRWTAEDADFSIVYDYRAGYAGDIRSFDSRIRIVENGQVVKTETVSVNRPLVHKGYRIYQNAHLDASGPRWRPALRIVRDPGIPVVYVGFGVLGIGLLYASFVRPLLRRRTP
;
A
#
# COMPACT_ATOMS: atom_id res chain seq x y z
N MET A 1 46.95 -14.12 0.65
CA MET A 1 45.84 -14.04 1.64
C MET A 1 45.68 -12.66 2.31
N LEU A 2 46.75 -11.99 2.75
CA LEU A 2 46.68 -10.65 3.37
C LEU A 2 46.09 -9.54 2.47
N GLY A 3 46.36 -9.56 1.16
CA GLY A 3 45.84 -8.56 0.22
C GLY A 3 44.32 -8.60 0.04
N ALA A 4 43.76 -9.80 -0.15
CA ALA A 4 42.31 -10.00 -0.29
C ALA A 4 41.54 -9.59 0.97
N TRP A 5 42.05 -9.93 2.15
CA TRP A 5 41.45 -9.50 3.42
C TRP A 5 41.44 -7.98 3.57
N LYS A 6 42.56 -7.31 3.29
CA LYS A 6 42.66 -5.83 3.32
C LYS A 6 41.72 -5.16 2.32
N PHE A 7 41.49 -5.77 1.16
CA PHE A 7 40.53 -5.27 0.19
C PHE A 7 39.09 -5.42 0.70
N LEU A 8 38.72 -6.61 1.19
CA LEU A 8 37.38 -6.90 1.71
C LEU A 8 36.99 -6.08 2.93
N THR A 9 37.95 -5.63 3.75
CA THR A 9 37.70 -4.77 4.91
C THR A 9 37.94 -3.29 4.65
N SER A 10 38.09 -2.89 3.39
CA SER A 10 38.35 -1.50 3.00
C SER A 10 37.11 -0.62 3.13
N ALA A 11 37.26 0.55 3.77
CA ALA A 11 36.21 1.57 3.80
C ALA A 11 35.90 2.15 2.40
N LYS A 12 36.89 2.18 1.49
CA LYS A 12 36.67 2.63 0.11
C LYS A 12 35.70 1.70 -0.63
N LEU A 13 35.83 0.39 -0.39
CA LEU A 13 34.92 -0.61 -0.95
C LEU A 13 33.51 -0.44 -0.37
N ALA A 14 33.39 -0.20 0.94
CA ALA A 14 32.11 0.07 1.59
C ALA A 14 31.37 1.27 0.98
N VAL A 15 32.08 2.39 0.79
CA VAL A 15 31.53 3.61 0.19
C VAL A 15 31.12 3.39 -1.27
N PHE A 16 31.94 2.68 -2.04
CA PHE A 16 31.62 2.34 -3.42
C PHE A 16 30.35 1.48 -3.50
N LEU A 17 30.31 0.35 -2.77
CA LEU A 17 29.17 -0.57 -2.77
C LEU A 17 27.89 0.12 -2.28
N GLY A 18 27.96 0.84 -1.16
CA GLY A 18 26.83 1.60 -0.62
C GLY A 18 26.34 2.68 -1.57
N GLY A 19 27.25 3.41 -2.22
CA GLY A 19 26.92 4.40 -3.24
C GLY A 19 26.25 3.79 -4.47
N SER A 20 26.74 2.63 -4.94
CA SER A 20 26.11 1.89 -6.04
C SER A 20 24.71 1.40 -5.67
N ILE A 21 24.50 0.90 -4.45
CA ILE A 21 23.17 0.47 -3.96
C ILE A 21 22.21 1.66 -3.95
N LEU A 22 22.65 2.80 -3.41
CA LEU A 22 21.85 4.02 -3.36
C LEU A 22 21.48 4.51 -4.76
N ALA A 23 22.46 4.59 -5.67
CA ALA A 23 22.23 5.03 -7.05
C ALA A 23 21.27 4.10 -7.79
N ALA A 24 21.42 2.78 -7.65
CA ALA A 24 20.53 1.78 -8.21
C ALA A 24 19.11 1.89 -7.66
N GLY A 25 18.94 2.03 -6.35
CA GLY A 25 17.64 2.17 -5.71
C GLY A 25 16.94 3.48 -6.11
N LEU A 26 17.69 4.58 -6.19
CA LEU A 26 17.17 5.86 -6.65
C LEU A 26 16.73 5.78 -8.11
N ALA A 27 17.56 5.22 -8.99
CA ALA A 27 17.21 5.01 -10.38
C ALA A 27 15.97 4.14 -10.56
N GLY A 28 15.87 3.02 -9.83
CA GLY A 28 14.69 2.15 -9.86
C GLY A 28 13.41 2.87 -9.42
N THR A 29 13.52 3.74 -8.41
CA THR A 29 12.38 4.51 -7.88
C THR A 29 11.95 5.64 -8.82
N LEU A 30 12.92 6.40 -9.36
CA LEU A 30 12.64 7.57 -10.18
C LEU A 30 12.29 7.23 -11.64
N LEU A 31 12.90 6.19 -12.21
CA LEU A 31 12.84 5.95 -13.66
C LEU A 31 11.76 4.95 -14.09
N GLY A 32 11.16 4.17 -13.20
CA GLY A 32 10.21 3.15 -13.65
C GLY A 32 9.04 2.84 -12.73
N GLY A 33 8.74 3.74 -11.78
CA GLY A 33 7.60 3.59 -10.89
C GLY A 33 7.64 2.30 -10.05
N GLY A 34 6.52 1.97 -9.39
CA GLY A 34 6.47 0.84 -8.45
C GLY A 34 6.86 -0.51 -9.07
N VAL A 35 6.43 -0.77 -10.31
CA VAL A 35 6.69 -2.05 -10.98
C VAL A 35 8.15 -2.19 -11.41
N ALA A 36 8.80 -1.18 -11.99
CA ALA A 36 10.21 -1.31 -12.35
C ALA A 36 11.12 -1.34 -11.13
N ALA A 37 10.78 -0.61 -10.05
CA ALA A 37 11.50 -0.68 -8.79
C ALA A 37 11.56 -2.12 -8.25
N THR A 38 10.43 -2.85 -8.26
CA THR A 38 10.42 -4.26 -7.84
C THR A 38 11.31 -5.17 -8.69
N ARG A 39 11.41 -4.90 -10.01
CA ARG A 39 12.30 -5.66 -10.90
C ARG A 39 13.78 -5.42 -10.57
N VAL A 40 14.15 -4.18 -10.26
CA VAL A 40 15.53 -3.82 -9.86
C VAL A 40 15.89 -4.51 -8.55
N TYR A 41 15.03 -4.40 -7.52
CA TYR A 41 15.33 -4.95 -6.19
C TYR A 41 15.37 -6.47 -6.15
N ARG A 42 14.66 -7.16 -7.05
CA ARG A 42 14.72 -8.61 -7.20
C ARG A 42 15.77 -9.09 -8.21
N ALA A 43 16.48 -8.17 -8.88
CA ALA A 43 17.46 -8.56 -9.89
C ALA A 43 18.70 -9.21 -9.23
N PRO A 44 19.24 -10.30 -9.80
CA PRO A 44 20.41 -10.98 -9.25
C PRO A 44 21.61 -10.05 -9.03
N TRP A 45 21.86 -9.09 -9.95
CA TRP A 45 22.97 -8.14 -9.81
C TRP A 45 22.81 -7.22 -8.59
N PHE A 46 21.58 -6.80 -8.28
CA PHE A 46 21.31 -5.93 -7.13
C PHE A 46 21.43 -6.72 -5.83
N LEU A 47 20.95 -7.96 -5.81
CA LEU A 47 21.11 -8.87 -4.68
C LEU A 47 22.58 -9.22 -4.44
N LEU A 48 23.38 -9.43 -5.49
CA LEU A 48 24.83 -9.63 -5.38
C LEU A 48 25.54 -8.39 -4.82
N LEU A 49 25.13 -7.19 -5.26
CA LEU A 49 25.66 -5.94 -4.72
C LEU A 49 25.36 -5.79 -3.23
N LEU A 50 24.12 -6.10 -2.83
CA LEU A 50 23.68 -6.07 -1.43
C LEU A 50 24.43 -7.12 -0.59
N GLY A 51 24.61 -8.33 -1.12
CA GLY A 51 25.39 -9.40 -0.50
C GLY A 51 26.86 -9.03 -0.33
N ALA A 52 27.48 -8.46 -1.36
CA ALA A 52 28.87 -7.97 -1.30
C ALA A 52 29.04 -6.87 -0.24
N PHE A 53 28.08 -5.95 -0.14
CA PHE A 53 28.06 -4.93 0.90
C PHE A 53 27.92 -5.54 2.30
N GLY A 54 27.04 -6.53 2.47
CA GLY A 54 26.90 -7.29 3.72
C GLY A 54 28.19 -8.00 4.13
N VAL A 55 28.87 -8.67 3.19
CA VAL A 55 30.16 -9.34 3.45
C VAL A 55 31.24 -8.33 3.84
N ASN A 56 31.32 -7.19 3.15
CA ASN A 56 32.25 -6.11 3.49
C ASN A 56 31.99 -5.57 4.90
N LEU A 57 30.73 -5.28 5.26
CA LEU A 57 30.35 -4.82 6.59
C LEU A 57 30.67 -5.87 7.67
N LEU A 58 30.39 -7.14 7.41
CA LEU A 58 30.70 -8.23 8.33
C LEU A 58 32.21 -8.35 8.55
N ALA A 59 33.00 -8.35 7.47
CA ALA A 59 34.46 -8.42 7.54
C ALA A 59 35.04 -7.22 8.32
N CYS A 60 34.56 -6.00 8.03
CA CYS A 60 34.92 -4.79 8.78
C CYS A 60 34.58 -4.91 10.27
N SER A 61 33.42 -5.49 10.59
CA SER A 61 32.95 -5.67 11.96
C SER A 61 33.80 -6.69 12.71
N ILE A 62 34.16 -7.83 12.08
CA ILE A 62 35.05 -8.84 12.66
C ILE A 62 36.44 -8.28 12.93
N GLN A 63 37.01 -7.54 11.98
CA GLN A 63 38.33 -6.92 12.17
C GLN A 63 38.33 -5.93 13.34
N ARG A 64 37.24 -5.17 13.50
CA ARG A 64 37.09 -4.17 14.56
C ARG A 64 36.72 -4.80 15.91
N ALA A 65 36.04 -5.93 15.92
CA ALA A 65 35.62 -6.62 17.14
C ALA A 65 36.80 -6.97 18.06
N ARG A 66 37.94 -7.37 17.46
CA ARG A 66 39.18 -7.69 18.18
C ARG A 66 39.81 -6.49 18.90
N PHE A 67 39.41 -5.27 18.54
CA PHE A 67 39.97 -4.02 19.08
C PHE A 67 38.86 -3.05 19.52
N LEU A 68 37.72 -3.60 19.96
CA LEU A 68 36.58 -2.82 20.45
C LEU A 68 37.01 -1.97 21.66
N ARG A 69 36.87 -0.65 21.52
CA ARG A 69 37.03 0.31 22.61
C ARG A 69 35.71 1.04 22.82
N PRO A 70 35.36 1.46 24.04
CA PRO A 70 34.11 2.18 24.30
C PRO A 70 33.87 3.36 23.34
N PRO A 71 34.85 4.24 23.05
CA PRO A 71 34.61 5.38 22.15
C PRO A 71 34.30 5.01 20.69
N THR A 72 34.55 3.78 20.26
CA THR A 72 34.30 3.30 18.88
C THR A 72 33.16 2.29 18.80
N ALA A 73 32.52 1.94 19.93
CA ALA A 73 31.46 0.95 20.01
C ALA A 73 30.22 1.33 19.17
N GLY A 74 29.89 2.62 19.07
CA GLY A 74 28.71 3.08 18.30
C GLY A 74 28.72 2.65 16.83
N SER A 75 29.86 2.80 16.13
CA SER A 75 30.00 2.37 14.73
C SER A 75 29.86 0.85 14.58
N PHE A 76 30.34 0.07 15.55
CA PHE A 76 30.18 -1.38 15.55
C PHE A 76 28.71 -1.77 15.74
N VAL A 77 28.01 -1.16 16.71
CA VAL A 77 26.58 -1.38 16.95
C VAL A 77 25.76 -1.02 15.70
N SER A 78 26.08 0.09 15.02
CA SER A 78 25.42 0.46 13.77
C SER A 78 25.64 -0.59 12.66
N HIS A 79 26.83 -1.16 12.53
CA HIS A 79 27.08 -2.25 11.57
C HIS A 79 26.26 -3.50 11.89
N VAL A 80 26.16 -3.89 13.17
CA VAL A 80 25.30 -5.00 13.60
C VAL A 80 23.84 -4.73 13.21
N GLY A 81 23.34 -3.51 13.44
CA GLY A 81 22.01 -3.12 13.00
C GLY A 81 21.81 -3.24 11.49
N ALA A 82 22.77 -2.75 10.69
CA ALA A 82 22.73 -2.88 9.23
C ALA A 82 22.74 -4.35 8.77
N LEU A 83 23.58 -5.20 9.39
CA LEU A 83 23.64 -6.64 9.10
C LEU A 83 22.33 -7.36 9.45
N LEU A 84 21.68 -6.97 10.56
CA LEU A 84 20.36 -7.50 10.92
C LEU A 84 19.29 -7.09 9.90
N ILE A 85 19.32 -5.85 9.40
CA ILE A 85 18.41 -5.41 8.33
C ILE A 85 18.63 -6.26 7.07
N LEU A 86 19.89 -6.47 6.66
CA LEU A 86 20.22 -7.30 5.49
C LEU A 86 19.79 -8.76 5.69
N ALA A 87 20.04 -9.33 6.88
CA ALA A 87 19.63 -10.69 7.21
C ALA A 87 18.12 -10.83 7.23
N GLY A 88 17.40 -9.88 7.82
CA GLY A 88 15.93 -9.85 7.82
C GLY A 88 15.36 -9.76 6.41
N ALA A 89 15.91 -8.89 5.56
CA ALA A 89 15.51 -8.80 4.16
C ALA A 89 15.77 -10.12 3.40
N ALA A 90 16.90 -10.77 3.62
CA ALA A 90 17.20 -12.09 3.04
C ALA A 90 16.23 -13.17 3.53
N ILE A 91 15.90 -13.19 4.83
CA ILE A 91 14.94 -14.12 5.41
C ILE A 91 13.55 -13.93 4.79
N GLY A 92 13.10 -12.67 4.68
CA GLY A 92 11.83 -12.33 4.03
C GLY A 92 11.80 -12.72 2.55
N GLY A 93 12.91 -12.53 1.82
CA GLY A 93 13.01 -12.92 0.42
C GLY A 93 13.06 -14.44 0.17
N LEU A 94 13.67 -15.20 1.07
CA LEU A 94 13.87 -16.65 0.92
C LEU A 94 12.70 -17.49 1.47
N TRP A 95 12.07 -17.04 2.56
CA TRP A 95 11.00 -17.78 3.25
C TRP A 95 9.69 -17.01 3.34
N GLY A 96 9.62 -15.81 2.80
CA GLY A 96 8.36 -15.08 2.67
C GLY A 96 7.47 -15.64 1.57
N ALA A 97 6.19 -15.31 1.66
CA ALA A 97 5.20 -15.61 0.64
C ALA A 97 4.27 -14.39 0.51
N ALA A 98 3.97 -13.99 -0.72
CA ALA A 98 3.05 -12.90 -0.99
C ALA A 98 2.23 -13.22 -2.23
N GLY A 99 0.94 -12.97 -2.16
CA GLY A 99 0.03 -13.25 -3.26
C GLY A 99 -1.34 -12.63 -3.07
N ASN A 100 -2.14 -12.71 -4.12
CA ASN A 100 -3.52 -12.22 -4.12
C ASN A 100 -4.49 -13.40 -4.15
N SER A 101 -5.67 -13.20 -3.58
CA SER A 101 -6.80 -14.11 -3.79
C SER A 101 -7.20 -14.11 -5.28
N PRO A 102 -7.88 -15.18 -5.76
CA PRO A 102 -8.60 -15.14 -7.02
C PRO A 102 -9.55 -13.94 -7.10
N LEU A 103 -9.75 -13.43 -8.32
CA LEU A 103 -10.63 -12.31 -8.60
C LEU A 103 -11.83 -12.78 -9.42
N PRO A 104 -13.07 -12.48 -8.99
CA PRO A 104 -13.45 -12.02 -7.65
C PRO A 104 -13.31 -13.14 -6.61
N MET A 105 -13.14 -12.80 -5.33
CA MET A 105 -13.27 -13.79 -4.25
C MET A 105 -14.73 -13.89 -3.81
N PRO A 106 -15.46 -14.99 -4.07
CA PRO A 106 -16.87 -15.06 -3.71
C PRO A 106 -17.06 -15.13 -2.18
N GLU A 107 -18.19 -14.61 -1.70
CA GLU A 107 -18.61 -14.80 -0.31
C GLU A 107 -18.88 -16.29 -0.05
N GLU A 108 -18.70 -16.72 1.20
CA GLU A 108 -18.93 -18.08 1.68
C GLU A 108 -18.08 -19.18 1.00
N THR A 109 -17.12 -18.80 0.16
CA THR A 109 -16.21 -19.73 -0.50
C THR A 109 -14.86 -19.79 0.22
N PRO A 110 -14.40 -20.99 0.66
CA PRO A 110 -13.11 -21.12 1.32
C PRO A 110 -11.94 -21.00 0.36
N LEU A 111 -10.93 -20.23 0.77
CA LEU A 111 -9.65 -20.07 0.10
C LEU A 111 -8.54 -20.71 0.92
N ASP A 112 -7.83 -21.67 0.32
CA ASP A 112 -6.71 -22.40 0.93
C ASP A 112 -5.36 -22.10 0.26
N ARG A 113 -5.34 -21.27 -0.78
CA ARG A 113 -4.14 -20.97 -1.58
C ARG A 113 -4.17 -19.58 -2.17
N ILE A 114 -3.01 -19.05 -2.51
CA ILE A 114 -2.87 -17.75 -3.16
C ILE A 114 -1.93 -17.86 -4.36
N ALA A 115 -2.22 -17.11 -5.42
CA ALA A 115 -1.30 -16.98 -6.54
C ALA A 115 -0.16 -16.03 -6.15
N SER A 116 1.09 -16.49 -6.31
CA SER A 116 2.29 -15.68 -6.08
C SER A 116 2.27 -14.42 -6.96
N ASP A 117 2.92 -13.34 -6.48
CA ASP A 117 3.06 -12.08 -7.23
C ASP A 117 3.68 -12.25 -8.63
N ASP A 118 4.45 -13.33 -8.87
CA ASP A 118 5.03 -13.63 -10.19
C ASP A 118 4.10 -14.42 -11.13
N GLY A 119 2.94 -14.85 -10.63
CA GLY A 119 1.96 -15.66 -11.36
C GLY A 119 2.43 -17.06 -11.74
N LYS A 120 3.61 -17.49 -11.29
CA LYS A 120 4.23 -18.77 -11.70
C LYS A 120 4.01 -19.90 -10.70
N SER A 121 3.60 -19.57 -9.48
CA SER A 121 3.44 -20.53 -8.41
C SER A 121 2.24 -20.18 -7.53
N GLU A 122 1.70 -21.20 -6.87
CA GLU A 122 0.69 -21.06 -5.84
C GLU A 122 1.31 -21.36 -4.48
N HIS A 123 0.85 -20.64 -3.45
CA HIS A 123 1.24 -20.88 -2.07
C HIS A 123 0.04 -21.37 -1.27
N VAL A 124 0.13 -22.60 -0.76
CA VAL A 124 -0.91 -23.20 0.08
C VAL A 124 -0.84 -22.61 1.50
N LEU A 125 -1.99 -22.20 2.01
CA LEU A 125 -2.16 -21.65 3.34
C LEU A 125 -2.39 -22.77 4.37
N PRO A 126 -1.87 -22.63 5.60
CA PRO A 126 -2.09 -23.61 6.67
C PRO A 126 -3.46 -23.43 7.37
N PHE A 127 -4.39 -22.71 6.73
CA PHE A 127 -5.75 -22.40 7.18
C PHE A 127 -6.57 -21.97 5.96
N GLN A 128 -7.89 -21.98 6.08
CA GLN A 128 -8.80 -21.46 5.07
C GLN A 128 -9.28 -20.05 5.45
N ILE A 129 -9.43 -19.20 4.44
CA ILE A 129 -10.00 -17.87 4.57
C ILE A 129 -11.37 -17.87 3.89
N VAL A 130 -12.41 -17.42 4.58
CA VAL A 130 -13.76 -17.26 4.02
C VAL A 130 -14.20 -15.83 4.21
N ILE A 131 -14.66 -15.17 3.14
CA ILE A 131 -15.35 -13.88 3.26
C ILE A 131 -16.80 -14.18 3.61
N GLU A 132 -17.22 -13.76 4.79
CA GLU A 132 -18.61 -13.90 5.23
C GLU A 132 -19.50 -12.82 4.61
N LYS A 133 -18.97 -11.59 4.53
CA LYS A 133 -19.69 -10.46 3.96
C LYS A 133 -18.72 -9.38 3.51
N PHE A 134 -18.93 -8.84 2.32
CA PHE A 134 -18.27 -7.64 1.81
C PHE A 134 -19.20 -6.43 1.90
N SER A 135 -18.66 -5.32 2.41
CA SER A 135 -19.36 -4.05 2.55
C SER A 135 -18.55 -2.96 1.84
N LEU A 136 -19.26 -2.13 1.07
CA LEU A 136 -18.72 -0.98 0.35
C LEU A 136 -19.42 0.28 0.88
N ASP A 137 -18.66 1.18 1.51
CA ASP A 137 -19.14 2.50 1.88
C ASP A 137 -18.65 3.51 0.83
N LEU A 138 -19.57 4.21 0.16
CA LEU A 138 -19.27 5.20 -0.87
C LEU A 138 -19.57 6.60 -0.33
N TYR A 139 -18.76 7.58 -0.71
CA TYR A 139 -19.17 8.97 -0.51
C TYR A 139 -20.45 9.26 -1.31
N PRO A 140 -21.29 10.20 -0.84
CA PRO A 140 -22.53 10.52 -1.54
C PRO A 140 -22.23 11.07 -2.94
N PRO A 141 -23.07 10.70 -3.94
CA PRO A 141 -22.89 11.17 -5.31
C PRO A 141 -23.09 12.69 -5.41
N ARG A 142 -22.48 13.26 -6.45
CA ARG A 142 -22.52 14.70 -6.70
C ARG A 142 -23.35 15.01 -7.94
N LEU A 143 -24.06 16.13 -7.86
CA LEU A 143 -24.69 16.77 -9.00
C LEU A 143 -23.72 17.82 -9.55
N TRP A 144 -23.32 17.63 -10.80
CA TRP A 144 -22.48 18.56 -11.52
C TRP A 144 -23.32 19.37 -12.47
N VAL A 145 -23.17 20.68 -12.40
CA VAL A 145 -23.79 21.63 -13.32
C VAL A 145 -22.68 22.20 -14.19
N LEU A 146 -22.75 21.90 -15.49
CA LEU A 146 -21.79 22.34 -16.51
C LEU A 146 -22.44 23.45 -17.32
N ASP A 147 -22.13 24.70 -17.01
CA ASP A 147 -22.72 25.89 -17.63
C ASP A 147 -21.62 26.71 -18.30
N ARG A 148 -21.63 26.80 -19.64
CA ARG A 148 -20.72 27.64 -20.44
C ARG A 148 -19.23 27.56 -20.04
N GLY A 149 -18.76 26.36 -19.70
CA GLY A 149 -17.36 26.10 -19.32
C GLY A 149 -17.04 26.30 -17.83
N GLN A 150 -18.02 26.70 -17.01
CA GLN A 150 -17.94 26.62 -15.56
C GLN A 150 -18.54 25.30 -15.07
N GLU A 151 -17.85 24.68 -14.12
CA GLU A 151 -18.26 23.43 -13.49
C GLU A 151 -18.47 23.67 -11.99
N GLU A 152 -19.71 23.48 -11.53
CA GLU A 152 -20.06 23.50 -10.11
C GLU A 152 -20.54 22.12 -9.67
N SER A 153 -20.18 21.71 -8.45
CA SER A 153 -20.58 20.43 -7.89
C SER A 153 -21.28 20.58 -6.55
N HIS A 154 -22.35 19.82 -6.37
CA HIS A 154 -23.14 19.82 -5.15
C HIS A 154 -23.38 18.40 -4.67
N VAL A 155 -23.19 18.16 -3.37
CA VAL A 155 -23.56 16.88 -2.76
C VAL A 155 -25.07 16.75 -2.82
N VAL A 156 -25.56 15.65 -3.39
CA VAL A 156 -26.99 15.41 -3.54
C VAL A 156 -27.60 15.08 -2.18
N ARG A 157 -28.58 15.89 -1.77
CA ARG A 157 -29.34 15.75 -0.52
C ARG A 157 -30.80 16.16 -0.76
N PRO A 158 -31.77 15.60 -0.02
CA PRO A 158 -33.17 16.01 -0.14
C PRO A 158 -33.32 17.53 0.01
N GLY A 159 -34.00 18.17 -0.93
CA GLY A 159 -34.21 19.63 -0.92
C GLY A 159 -33.01 20.47 -1.39
N LEU A 160 -31.97 19.87 -1.99
CA LEU A 160 -30.93 20.62 -2.70
C LEU A 160 -31.57 21.51 -3.76
N SER A 161 -31.34 22.83 -3.71
CA SER A 161 -31.68 23.76 -4.79
C SER A 161 -30.40 24.43 -5.31
N VAL A 162 -30.19 24.37 -6.63
CA VAL A 162 -29.04 24.95 -7.33
C VAL A 162 -29.57 25.83 -8.46
N ARG A 163 -28.98 27.01 -8.63
CA ARG A 163 -29.38 27.93 -9.70
C ARG A 163 -28.26 28.07 -10.72
N SER A 164 -28.59 27.87 -11.99
CA SER A 164 -27.69 28.12 -13.13
C SER A 164 -28.46 28.97 -14.16
N GLY A 165 -28.02 30.22 -14.30
CA GLY A 165 -28.71 31.23 -15.10
C GLY A 165 -30.18 31.44 -14.70
N GLU A 166 -31.09 31.22 -15.66
CA GLU A 166 -32.55 31.32 -15.50
C GLU A 166 -33.22 30.03 -14.98
N PHE A 167 -32.41 29.01 -14.69
CA PHE A 167 -32.91 27.70 -14.28
C PHE A 167 -32.64 27.45 -12.80
N GLU A 168 -33.66 26.96 -12.11
CA GLU A 168 -33.60 26.44 -10.75
C GLU A 168 -33.75 24.92 -10.78
N LEU A 169 -32.79 24.23 -10.17
CA LEU A 169 -32.67 22.78 -10.09
C LEU A 169 -32.94 22.35 -8.66
N THR A 170 -34.04 21.65 -8.41
CA THR A 170 -34.41 21.16 -7.08
C THR A 170 -34.42 19.63 -7.02
N ALA A 171 -33.67 19.04 -6.09
CA ALA A 171 -33.70 17.60 -5.84
C ALA A 171 -34.94 17.23 -5.00
N GLU A 172 -35.99 16.73 -5.67
CA GLU A 172 -37.27 16.37 -5.03
C GLU A 172 -37.18 15.06 -4.25
N ALA A 173 -36.41 14.11 -4.75
CA ALA A 173 -36.19 12.83 -4.08
C ALA A 173 -34.77 12.34 -4.33
N VAL A 174 -34.05 12.11 -3.23
CA VAL A 174 -32.84 11.30 -3.20
C VAL A 174 -33.26 9.94 -2.67
N THR A 175 -33.66 9.05 -3.57
CA THR A 175 -33.91 7.66 -3.19
C THR A 175 -32.61 7.02 -2.72
N GLU A 176 -32.65 6.17 -1.69
CA GLU A 176 -31.52 5.34 -1.28
C GLU A 176 -31.12 4.40 -2.44
N GLY A 177 -30.30 4.89 -3.37
CA GLY A 177 -30.01 4.23 -4.63
C GLY A 177 -29.36 5.15 -5.66
N PRO A 178 -28.98 4.63 -6.84
CA PRO A 178 -28.22 5.35 -7.85
C PRO A 178 -29.10 6.32 -8.67
N VAL A 179 -30.19 6.86 -8.10
CA VAL A 179 -31.16 7.68 -8.83
C VAL A 179 -31.41 8.97 -8.09
N VAL A 180 -31.35 10.09 -8.81
CA VAL A 180 -31.81 11.39 -8.33
C VAL A 180 -32.95 11.89 -9.21
N ARG A 181 -34.03 12.37 -8.57
CA ARG A 181 -35.10 13.08 -9.27
C ARG A 181 -34.91 14.58 -9.10
N LEU A 182 -34.70 15.26 -10.22
CA LEU A 182 -34.50 16.69 -10.30
C LEU A 182 -35.71 17.36 -10.94
N ARG A 183 -36.21 18.39 -10.28
CA ARG A 183 -37.15 19.35 -10.85
C ARG A 183 -36.39 20.54 -11.39
N ILE A 184 -36.66 20.90 -12.63
CA ILE A 184 -35.95 21.94 -13.37
C ILE A 184 -36.98 22.98 -13.78
N ARG A 185 -36.91 24.16 -13.17
CA ARG A 185 -37.79 25.29 -13.48
C ARG A 185 -36.99 26.38 -14.16
N GLY A 186 -37.44 26.81 -15.34
CA GLY A 186 -36.81 27.91 -16.06
C GLY A 186 -37.58 28.28 -17.31
N ARG A 187 -37.53 29.56 -17.71
CA ARG A 187 -38.23 30.08 -18.91
C ARG A 187 -39.73 29.74 -18.96
N GLY A 188 -40.40 29.79 -17.82
CA GLY A 188 -41.83 29.48 -17.70
C GLY A 188 -42.19 27.99 -17.88
N LYS A 189 -41.21 27.10 -18.00
CA LYS A 189 -41.40 25.65 -18.08
C LYS A 189 -40.97 24.98 -16.78
N ASP A 190 -41.65 23.90 -16.44
CA ASP A 190 -41.33 23.04 -15.31
C ASP A 190 -41.14 21.61 -15.85
N ARG A 191 -39.98 21.02 -15.58
CA ARG A 191 -39.57 19.71 -16.10
C ARG A 191 -39.07 18.83 -14.98
N ILE A 192 -39.24 17.52 -15.13
CA ILE A 192 -38.69 16.53 -14.22
C ILE A 192 -37.68 15.68 -14.99
N ALA A 193 -36.45 15.65 -14.50
CA ALA A 193 -35.40 14.76 -14.98
C ALA A 193 -35.11 13.71 -13.89
N THR A 194 -35.16 12.44 -14.27
CA THR A 194 -34.71 11.34 -13.40
C THR A 194 -33.38 10.86 -13.94
N LEU A 195 -32.31 11.02 -13.16
CA LEU A 195 -30.97 10.65 -13.57
C LEU A 195 -30.53 9.42 -12.79
N LEU A 196 -30.12 8.39 -13.51
CA LEU A 196 -29.30 7.32 -12.98
C LEU A 196 -27.86 7.81 -12.83
N LEU A 197 -27.14 7.22 -11.88
CA LEU A 197 -25.74 7.49 -11.68
C LEU A 197 -24.94 7.20 -12.97
N GLY A 198 -24.19 8.19 -13.43
CA GLY A 198 -23.48 8.19 -14.71
C GLY A 198 -24.24 8.88 -15.84
N ASP A 199 -25.53 9.20 -15.66
CA ASP A 199 -26.32 9.88 -16.67
C ASP A 199 -25.88 11.34 -16.82
N ARG A 200 -25.85 11.77 -18.08
CA ARG A 200 -25.79 13.17 -18.46
C ARG A 200 -27.13 13.57 -19.05
N TRP A 201 -27.69 14.64 -18.52
CA TRP A 201 -28.84 15.30 -19.09
C TRP A 201 -28.45 16.66 -19.63
N THR A 202 -28.94 16.96 -20.83
CA THR A 202 -28.77 18.27 -21.47
C THR A 202 -30.16 18.70 -21.93
N ALA A 203 -30.57 19.91 -21.57
CA ALA A 203 -31.82 20.43 -22.10
C ALA A 203 -31.60 20.91 -23.54
N GLU A 204 -32.50 20.54 -24.45
CA GLU A 204 -32.46 21.03 -25.85
C GLU A 204 -32.56 22.56 -25.95
N ASP A 205 -33.11 23.22 -24.93
CA ASP A 205 -33.32 24.66 -24.84
C ASP A 205 -32.50 25.34 -23.73
N ALA A 206 -31.44 24.70 -23.23
CA ALA A 206 -30.55 25.26 -22.22
C ALA A 206 -29.07 25.11 -22.60
N ASP A 207 -28.26 26.12 -22.26
CA ASP A 207 -26.83 26.14 -22.54
C ASP A 207 -25.98 25.38 -21.49
N PHE A 208 -26.62 24.55 -20.66
CA PHE A 208 -25.97 23.81 -19.60
C PHE A 208 -26.32 22.31 -19.62
N SER A 209 -25.42 21.50 -19.09
CA SER A 209 -25.64 20.08 -18.86
C SER A 209 -25.58 19.75 -17.38
N ILE A 210 -26.38 18.76 -16.98
CA ILE A 210 -26.37 18.18 -15.66
C ILE A 210 -25.74 16.81 -15.76
N VAL A 211 -24.78 16.51 -14.89
CA VAL A 211 -24.20 15.18 -14.77
C VAL A 211 -24.38 14.72 -13.33
N TYR A 212 -25.05 13.59 -13.15
CA TYR A 212 -25.16 12.95 -11.85
C TYR A 212 -24.15 11.82 -11.79
N ASP A 213 -22.98 12.09 -11.23
CA ASP A 213 -21.86 11.14 -11.26
C ASP A 213 -20.90 11.40 -10.08
N TYR A 214 -20.07 10.41 -9.79
CA TYR A 214 -19.05 10.43 -8.76
C TYR A 214 -17.75 11.17 -9.17
N ARG A 215 -17.76 11.94 -10.27
CA ARG A 215 -16.56 12.15 -11.10
C ARG A 215 -15.31 12.73 -10.39
N ALA A 216 -14.41 11.84 -10.01
CA ALA A 216 -13.01 11.76 -10.44
C ALA A 216 -12.54 10.28 -10.40
N GLY A 217 -12.69 9.57 -11.52
CA GLY A 217 -12.15 8.23 -11.73
C GLY A 217 -12.97 7.08 -11.12
N TYR A 218 -13.85 6.49 -11.93
CA TYR A 218 -14.52 5.19 -11.76
C TYR A 218 -14.75 4.67 -10.32
N ALA A 219 -16.04 4.62 -9.95
CA ALA A 219 -16.65 3.78 -8.92
C ALA A 219 -16.90 4.38 -7.52
N GLY A 220 -17.29 5.67 -7.48
CA GLY A 220 -17.51 6.38 -6.23
C GLY A 220 -16.18 6.73 -5.58
N ASP A 221 -16.07 7.91 -4.98
CA ASP A 221 -15.01 8.06 -3.99
C ASP A 221 -15.33 6.99 -2.93
N ILE A 222 -14.54 5.93 -2.87
CA ILE A 222 -14.76 4.86 -1.89
C ILE A 222 -14.34 5.41 -0.54
N ARG A 223 -15.27 5.36 0.41
CA ARG A 223 -15.00 5.73 1.79
C ARG A 223 -14.37 4.57 2.54
N SER A 224 -14.90 3.35 2.39
CA SER A 224 -14.26 2.14 2.89
C SER A 224 -14.62 0.89 2.09
N PHE A 225 -13.66 -0.04 2.07
CA PHE A 225 -13.86 -1.44 1.71
C PHE A 225 -13.66 -2.26 2.98
N ASP A 226 -14.68 -3.00 3.38
CA ASP A 226 -14.62 -3.82 4.59
C ASP A 226 -15.09 -5.25 4.26
N SER A 227 -14.28 -6.24 4.63
CA SER A 227 -14.67 -7.66 4.53
C SER A 227 -14.71 -8.26 5.93
N ARG A 228 -15.84 -8.84 6.32
CA ARG A 228 -15.91 -9.72 7.49
C ARG A 228 -15.36 -11.08 7.08
N ILE A 229 -14.25 -11.48 7.71
CA ILE A 229 -13.50 -12.68 7.33
C ILE A 229 -13.55 -13.70 8.47
N ARG A 230 -13.75 -14.96 8.10
CA ARG A 230 -13.60 -16.12 8.98
C ARG A 230 -12.33 -16.88 8.61
N ILE A 231 -11.53 -17.21 9.61
CA ILE A 231 -10.42 -18.14 9.49
C ILE A 231 -10.89 -19.50 9.97
N VAL A 232 -10.74 -20.50 9.11
CA VAL A 232 -11.17 -21.88 9.37
C VAL A 232 -9.96 -22.79 9.42
N GLU A 233 -9.87 -23.61 10.47
CA GLU A 233 -8.85 -24.64 10.64
C GLU A 233 -9.51 -25.94 11.04
N ASN A 234 -9.14 -27.05 10.38
CA ASN A 234 -9.72 -28.37 10.66
C ASN A 234 -11.27 -28.37 10.67
N GLY A 235 -11.88 -27.58 9.79
CA GLY A 235 -13.34 -27.42 9.70
C GLY A 235 -13.99 -26.53 10.77
N GLN A 236 -13.21 -25.96 11.70
CA GLN A 236 -13.72 -25.08 12.76
C GLN A 236 -13.31 -23.62 12.52
N VAL A 237 -14.24 -22.69 12.76
CA VAL A 237 -13.95 -21.26 12.72
C VAL A 237 -13.12 -20.90 13.96
N VAL A 238 -11.84 -20.59 13.76
CA VAL A 238 -10.91 -20.22 14.84
C VAL A 238 -10.83 -18.72 15.09
N LYS A 239 -11.24 -17.91 14.11
CA LYS A 239 -11.21 -16.44 14.21
C LYS A 239 -12.21 -15.80 13.26
N THR A 240 -12.87 -14.73 13.69
CA THR A 240 -13.71 -13.87 12.85
C THR A 240 -13.36 -12.43 13.10
N GLU A 241 -13.00 -11.68 12.07
CA GLU A 241 -12.59 -10.28 12.19
C GLU A 241 -12.90 -9.51 10.90
N THR A 242 -13.19 -8.22 11.03
CA THR A 242 -13.39 -7.33 9.89
C THR A 242 -12.05 -6.75 9.45
N VAL A 243 -11.69 -7.01 8.19
CA VAL A 243 -10.50 -6.46 7.54
C VAL A 243 -10.90 -5.22 6.75
N SER A 244 -10.12 -4.15 6.93
CA SER A 244 -10.26 -2.89 6.20
C SER A 244 -8.91 -2.44 5.66
N VAL A 245 -8.89 -1.43 4.77
CA VAL A 245 -7.69 -0.97 4.05
C VAL A 245 -6.49 -0.72 4.98
N ASN A 246 -6.73 -0.20 6.19
CA ASN A 246 -5.69 0.11 7.18
C ASN A 246 -5.68 -0.82 8.40
N ARG A 247 -6.55 -1.85 8.43
CA ARG A 247 -6.64 -2.81 9.53
C ARG A 247 -6.53 -4.23 8.99
N PRO A 248 -5.30 -4.72 8.71
CA PRO A 248 -5.11 -6.08 8.25
C PRO A 248 -5.33 -7.10 9.37
N LEU A 249 -5.90 -8.26 9.03
CA LEU A 249 -6.00 -9.39 9.96
C LEU A 249 -4.66 -10.13 9.97
N VAL A 250 -4.12 -10.35 11.17
CA VAL A 250 -2.90 -11.15 11.35
C VAL A 250 -3.26 -12.52 11.92
N HIS A 251 -2.76 -13.59 11.29
CA HIS A 251 -2.94 -14.97 11.74
C HIS A 251 -1.78 -15.86 11.30
N LYS A 252 -1.18 -16.65 12.22
CA LYS A 252 -0.04 -17.55 11.95
C LYS A 252 1.12 -16.92 11.14
N GLY A 253 1.40 -15.64 11.37
CA GLY A 253 2.45 -14.88 10.67
C GLY A 253 2.05 -14.36 9.27
N TYR A 254 0.83 -14.65 8.82
CA TYR A 254 0.24 -14.06 7.63
C TYR A 254 -0.51 -12.79 8.00
N ARG A 255 -0.38 -11.77 7.14
CA ARG A 255 -1.16 -10.54 7.17
C ARG A 255 -2.09 -10.56 5.97
N ILE A 256 -3.38 -10.42 6.24
CA ILE A 256 -4.46 -10.42 5.25
C ILE A 256 -4.93 -8.98 5.15
N TYR A 257 -4.66 -8.37 4.01
CA TYR A 257 -5.01 -7.00 3.69
C TYR A 257 -6.27 -6.98 2.84
N GLN A 258 -7.13 -5.99 3.11
CA GLN A 258 -8.24 -5.70 2.22
C GLN A 258 -7.70 -5.28 0.86
N ASN A 259 -8.24 -5.89 -0.19
CA ASN A 259 -8.11 -5.43 -1.55
C ASN A 259 -9.51 -5.37 -2.17
N ALA A 260 -9.68 -4.64 -3.27
CA ALA A 260 -10.93 -4.65 -4.00
C ALA A 260 -10.62 -4.46 -5.48
N HIS A 261 -11.37 -5.14 -6.32
CA HIS A 261 -11.19 -5.04 -7.77
C HIS A 261 -12.48 -4.53 -8.42
N LEU A 262 -12.33 -3.55 -9.32
CA LEU A 262 -13.41 -3.11 -10.17
C LEU A 262 -13.62 -4.15 -11.28
N ASP A 263 -14.83 -4.68 -11.37
CA ASP A 263 -15.23 -5.65 -12.39
C ASP A 263 -15.14 -5.01 -13.79
N ALA A 264 -14.51 -5.68 -14.75
CA ALA A 264 -14.44 -5.19 -16.13
C ALA A 264 -15.80 -5.19 -16.83
N SER A 265 -16.76 -5.99 -16.33
CA SER A 265 -18.10 -6.13 -16.89
C SER A 265 -19.14 -5.13 -16.34
N GLY A 266 -18.77 -4.28 -15.37
CA GLY A 266 -19.66 -3.24 -14.84
C GLY A 266 -19.09 -2.49 -13.64
N PRO A 267 -19.78 -1.44 -13.15
CA PRO A 267 -19.26 -0.55 -12.10
C PRO A 267 -19.38 -1.14 -10.68
N ARG A 268 -19.19 -2.46 -10.50
CA ARG A 268 -19.31 -3.13 -9.20
C ARG A 268 -17.93 -3.51 -8.67
N TRP A 269 -17.62 -3.03 -7.47
CA TRP A 269 -16.48 -3.50 -6.71
C TRP A 269 -16.72 -4.94 -6.24
N ARG A 270 -15.67 -5.75 -6.38
CA ARG A 270 -15.63 -7.12 -5.91
C ARG A 270 -14.58 -7.24 -4.80
N PRO A 271 -14.86 -8.02 -3.75
CA PRO A 271 -13.89 -8.26 -2.71
C PRO A 271 -12.70 -9.05 -3.26
N ALA A 272 -11.52 -8.66 -2.78
CA ALA A 272 -10.27 -9.36 -3.01
C ALA A 272 -9.43 -9.27 -1.73
N LEU A 273 -8.47 -10.17 -1.58
CA LEU A 273 -7.56 -10.14 -0.43
C LEU A 273 -6.13 -10.21 -0.93
N ARG A 274 -5.24 -9.47 -0.25
CA ARG A 274 -3.80 -9.67 -0.40
C ARG A 274 -3.27 -10.34 0.85
N ILE A 275 -2.56 -11.44 0.67
CA ILE A 275 -2.05 -12.25 1.77
C ILE A 275 -0.52 -12.23 1.70
N VAL A 276 0.11 -11.82 2.80
CA VAL A 276 1.57 -11.68 2.90
C VAL A 276 2.08 -12.30 4.19
N ARG A 277 3.06 -13.19 4.09
CA ARG A 277 3.87 -13.70 5.19
C ARG A 277 5.30 -13.28 4.95
N ASP A 278 5.87 -12.54 5.90
CA ASP A 278 7.27 -12.16 5.87
C ASP A 278 7.89 -12.42 7.26
N PRO A 279 8.65 -13.52 7.42
CA PRO A 279 9.31 -13.84 8.68
C PRO A 279 10.54 -12.96 8.97
N GLY A 280 11.01 -12.18 7.98
CA GLY A 280 12.16 -11.30 8.10
C GLY A 280 11.86 -9.96 8.75
N ILE A 281 10.61 -9.47 8.63
CA ILE A 281 10.17 -8.17 9.18
C ILE A 281 10.57 -7.96 10.64
N PRO A 282 10.35 -8.90 11.58
CA PRO A 282 10.78 -8.71 12.98
C PRO A 282 12.29 -8.46 13.11
N VAL A 283 13.11 -9.19 12.34
CA VAL A 283 14.58 -9.05 12.35
C VAL A 283 14.98 -7.67 11.80
N VAL A 284 14.30 -7.20 10.74
CA VAL A 284 14.51 -5.86 10.18
C VAL A 284 14.22 -4.78 11.22
N TYR A 285 13.09 -4.88 11.94
CA TYR A 285 12.75 -3.90 12.99
C TYR A 285 13.74 -3.89 14.15
N VAL A 286 14.19 -5.06 14.60
CA VAL A 286 15.28 -5.15 15.59
C VAL A 286 16.54 -4.49 15.04
N GLY A 287 16.86 -4.74 13.77
CA GLY A 287 17.99 -4.11 13.09
C GLY A 287 17.90 -2.58 13.05
N PHE A 288 16.73 -2.00 12.76
CA PHE A 288 16.50 -0.55 12.85
C PHE A 288 16.71 -0.01 14.27
N GLY A 289 16.21 -0.71 15.29
CA GLY A 289 16.42 -0.34 16.69
C GLY A 289 17.91 -0.32 17.05
N VAL A 290 18.63 -1.40 16.73
CA VAL A 290 20.08 -1.51 16.98
C VAL A 290 20.87 -0.45 16.20
N LEU A 291 20.52 -0.21 14.93
CA LEU A 291 21.14 0.83 14.11
C LEU A 291 20.96 2.22 14.74
N GLY A 292 19.74 2.54 15.19
CA GLY A 292 19.41 3.78 15.88
C GLY A 292 20.22 3.96 17.16
N ILE A 293 20.30 2.92 18.00
CA ILE A 293 21.13 2.93 19.23
C ILE A 293 22.60 3.21 18.89
N GLY A 294 23.15 2.55 17.86
CA GLY A 294 24.54 2.75 17.45
C GLY A 294 24.83 4.18 16.99
N LEU A 295 23.89 4.80 16.25
CA LEU A 295 23.99 6.19 15.81
C LEU A 295 23.90 7.16 17.00
N LEU A 296 22.96 6.95 17.92
CA LEU A 296 22.84 7.77 19.13
C LEU A 296 24.09 7.67 20.00
N TYR A 297 24.64 6.47 20.17
CA TYR A 297 25.90 6.28 20.90
C TYR A 297 27.05 7.05 20.23
N ALA A 298 27.18 6.93 18.91
CA ALA A 298 28.24 7.60 18.15
C ALA A 298 28.14 9.13 18.21
N SER A 299 26.92 9.67 18.27
CA SER A 299 26.66 11.12 18.29
C SER A 299 26.73 11.73 19.69
N PHE A 300 26.23 11.05 20.73
CA PHE A 300 26.08 11.64 22.06
C PHE A 300 27.04 11.08 23.11
N VAL A 301 27.32 9.78 23.08
CA VAL A 301 28.16 9.13 24.11
C VAL A 301 29.65 9.23 23.77
N ARG A 302 30.00 9.05 22.50
CA ARG A 302 31.40 9.13 22.04
C ARG A 302 32.08 10.48 22.34
N PRO A 303 31.45 11.66 22.13
CA PRO A 303 32.06 12.93 22.50
C PRO A 303 32.33 13.05 24.01
N LEU A 304 31.43 12.54 24.85
CA LEU A 304 31.59 12.57 26.31
C LEU A 304 32.76 11.69 26.77
N LEU A 305 32.93 10.52 26.17
CA LEU A 305 34.05 9.62 26.46
C LEU A 305 35.40 10.20 26.03
N ARG A 306 35.44 10.96 24.92
CA ARG A 306 36.67 11.62 24.44
C ARG A 306 37.08 12.83 25.28
N ARG A 307 36.14 13.48 25.97
CA ARG A 307 36.44 14.60 26.89
C ARG A 307 37.04 14.14 28.23
N ARG A 308 36.97 12.84 28.55
CA ARG A 308 37.43 12.26 29.83
C ARG A 308 38.80 11.59 29.77
N THR A 309 39.40 11.49 28.59
CA THR A 309 40.80 11.05 28.44
C THR A 309 41.71 12.28 28.51
N PRO A 310 42.62 12.37 29.50
CA PRO A 310 43.61 13.46 29.58
C PRO A 310 44.58 13.45 28.40
#